data_AF-A0A7S0Y9S6-F1
#
_entry.id   AF-A0A7S0Y9S6-F1
#
_cell.length_a   1.000
_cell.length_b   1.000
_cell.length_c   1.000
_cell.angle_alpha   90.00
_cell.angle_beta   90.00
_cell.angle_gamma   90.00
#
_symmetry.space_group_name_H-M   'P 1'
#
loop_
_entity.id
_entity.type
_entity.pdbx_description
1 polymer ?
#
loop_
_entity_poly.entity_id
_entity_poly.type
_entity_poly.pdbx_seq_one_letter_code
_entity_poly.pdbx_strand_id
1 'polypeptide(L)'
;GTVVMPSYASWFRFEQIHAIEKRAMAEWFKQPEGVSKTFRSYVECRDLIINLYRENPRRYLTATECRRHLAVDVCSVIRLHGFLEHWGLINYQINTADRPVLVGPADTAGHPILLAMPDGSLVPKDEALAAGSLAAAAQP
;
A
#
# COMPACT_ATOMS: atom_id res chain seq x y z
N GLY A 1 7.85 -22.29 -10.13
CA GLY A 1 7.43 -21.41 -11.24
C GLY A 1 8.36 -20.22 -11.32
N THR A 2 8.39 -19.50 -12.44
CA THR A 2 9.27 -18.34 -12.63
C THR A 2 8.74 -17.10 -11.90
N VAL A 3 9.58 -16.50 -11.05
CA VAL A 3 9.27 -15.26 -10.33
C VAL A 3 9.83 -14.09 -11.13
N VAL A 4 8.97 -13.15 -11.50
CA VAL A 4 9.35 -11.94 -12.25
C VAL A 4 9.72 -10.84 -11.27
N MET A 5 10.87 -10.19 -11.53
CA MET A 5 11.32 -9.01 -10.82
C MET A 5 11.34 -7.81 -11.78
N PRO A 6 10.82 -6.65 -11.39
CA PRO A 6 10.88 -5.45 -12.22
C PRO A 6 12.32 -4.92 -12.37
N SER A 7 12.61 -4.27 -13.50
CA SER A 7 13.95 -3.74 -13.80
C SER A 7 14.46 -2.70 -12.79
N TYR A 8 13.56 -1.90 -12.21
CA TYR A 8 13.89 -0.92 -11.18
C TYR A 8 14.29 -1.56 -9.84
N ALA A 9 14.04 -2.86 -9.64
CA ALA A 9 14.49 -3.62 -8.47
C ALA A 9 15.79 -4.41 -8.72
N SER A 10 16.44 -4.20 -9.87
CA SER A 10 17.68 -4.89 -10.25
C SER A 10 18.87 -4.66 -9.31
N TRP A 11 18.77 -3.65 -8.43
CA TRP A 11 19.73 -3.39 -7.34
C TRP A 11 19.71 -4.48 -6.26
N PHE A 12 18.61 -5.22 -6.11
CA PHE A 12 18.46 -6.24 -5.09
C PHE A 12 19.32 -7.46 -5.40
N ARG A 13 19.98 -7.98 -4.35
CA ARG A 13 20.73 -9.23 -4.36
C ARG A 13 20.53 -9.91 -3.00
N PHE A 14 20.34 -11.23 -3.02
CA PHE A 14 20.46 -12.02 -1.80
C PHE A 14 21.87 -11.87 -1.23
N GLU A 15 22.01 -12.03 0.10
CA GLU A 15 23.28 -11.97 0.85
C GLU A 15 23.98 -10.60 0.89
N GLN A 16 23.62 -9.66 0.02
CA GLN A 16 24.15 -8.30 0.01
C GLN A 16 23.11 -7.32 0.57
N ILE A 17 23.59 -6.21 1.14
CA ILE A 17 22.74 -5.12 1.63
C ILE A 17 23.05 -3.87 0.82
N HIS A 18 22.08 -3.41 0.05
CA HIS A 18 22.17 -2.22 -0.77
C HIS A 18 21.94 -0.93 0.05
N ALA A 19 22.43 0.21 -0.45
CA ALA A 19 22.26 1.50 0.23
C ALA A 19 20.78 1.92 0.39
N ILE A 20 19.92 1.48 -0.53
CA ILE A 20 18.46 1.70 -0.46
C ILE A 20 17.88 1.03 0.79
N GLU A 21 18.29 -0.20 1.09
CA GLU A 21 17.85 -0.96 2.27
C GLU A 21 18.32 -0.26 3.55
N LYS A 22 19.59 0.15 3.60
CA LYS A 22 20.16 0.85 4.77
C LYS A 22 19.42 2.15 5.09
N ARG A 23 18.97 2.86 4.06
CA ARG A 23 18.20 4.10 4.21
C ARG A 23 16.77 3.81 4.68
N ALA A 24 16.11 2.82 4.09
CA ALA A 24 14.72 2.48 4.39
C ALA A 24 14.54 1.83 5.78
N MET A 25 15.55 1.09 6.23
CA MET A 25 15.49 0.24 7.44
C MET A 25 16.61 0.61 8.42
N ALA A 26 16.80 1.91 8.62
CA ALA A 26 17.92 2.46 9.40
C ALA A 26 18.01 1.91 10.83
N GLU A 27 16.88 1.51 11.42
CA GLU A 27 16.82 0.91 12.75
C GLU A 27 17.51 -0.47 12.85
N TRP A 28 17.92 -1.09 11.75
CA TRP A 28 18.70 -2.34 11.77
C TRP A 28 20.20 -2.11 11.61
N PHE A 29 20.59 -0.90 11.18
CA PHE A 29 21.97 -0.59 10.78
C PHE A 29 22.63 0.53 11.60
N LYS A 30 21.87 1.25 12.43
CA LYS A 30 22.35 2.36 13.26
C LYS A 30 22.26 2.07 14.77
N GLN A 31 22.13 0.81 15.18
CA GLN A 31 21.96 0.48 16.60
C GLN A 31 23.31 0.30 17.32
N PRO A 32 23.38 0.63 18.61
CA PRO A 32 24.49 0.21 19.47
C PRO A 32 24.62 -1.32 19.50
N GLU A 33 25.82 -1.81 19.79
CA GLU A 33 26.09 -3.25 19.99
C GLU A 33 25.24 -3.79 21.15
N GLY A 34 24.72 -5.02 21.01
CA GLY A 34 23.94 -5.69 22.06
C GLY A 34 22.41 -5.56 21.97
N VAL A 35 21.86 -4.96 20.91
CA VAL A 35 20.41 -4.90 20.67
C VAL A 35 19.93 -6.02 19.74
N SER A 36 18.67 -6.45 19.89
CA SER A 36 18.04 -7.55 19.15
C SER A 36 17.91 -7.33 17.64
N LYS A 37 17.93 -6.07 17.18
CA LYS A 37 17.91 -5.71 15.74
C LYS A 37 19.33 -5.54 15.23
N THR A 38 19.77 -6.52 14.45
CA THR A 38 21.12 -6.57 13.90
C THR A 38 21.05 -6.64 12.37
N PHE A 39 22.15 -6.33 11.68
CA PHE A 39 22.20 -6.48 10.22
C PHE A 39 21.85 -7.92 9.79
N ARG A 40 22.24 -8.91 10.59
CA ARG A 40 22.01 -10.33 10.31
C ARG A 40 20.53 -10.68 10.41
N SER A 41 19.88 -10.27 11.50
CA SER A 41 18.45 -10.51 11.68
C SER A 41 17.60 -9.76 10.64
N TYR A 42 18.06 -8.61 10.12
CA TYR A 42 17.44 -7.96 8.96
C TYR A 42 17.46 -8.84 7.70
N VAL A 43 18.65 -9.34 7.32
CA VAL A 43 18.82 -10.18 6.12
C VAL A 43 18.00 -11.47 6.24
N GLU A 44 18.05 -12.13 7.40
CA GLU A 44 17.26 -13.34 7.66
C GLU A 44 15.76 -13.08 7.51
N CYS A 45 15.23 -11.98 8.08
CA CYS A 45 13.82 -11.63 7.95
C CYS A 45 13.43 -11.27 6.50
N ARG A 46 14.24 -10.45 5.84
CA ARG A 46 14.03 -10.00 4.45
C ARG A 46 13.98 -11.18 3.50
N ASP A 47 14.97 -12.06 3.58
CA ASP A 47 15.10 -13.20 2.68
C ASP A 47 14.01 -14.23 2.94
N LEU A 48 13.62 -14.44 4.20
CA LEU A 48 12.49 -15.29 4.56
C LEU A 48 11.19 -14.78 3.93
N ILE A 49 10.87 -13.48 4.03
CA ILE A 49 9.65 -12.92 3.42
C ILE A 49 9.65 -13.11 1.90
N ILE A 50 10.78 -12.87 1.23
CA ILE A 50 10.88 -13.08 -0.21
C ILE A 50 10.69 -14.55 -0.56
N ASN A 51 11.31 -15.46 0.20
CA ASN A 51 11.19 -16.90 -0.02
C ASN A 51 9.75 -17.40 0.18
N LEU A 52 9.05 -16.93 1.22
CA LEU A 52 7.63 -17.24 1.43
C LEU A 52 6.78 -16.86 0.21
N TYR A 53 7.02 -15.68 -0.39
CA TYR A 53 6.28 -15.27 -1.60
C TYR A 53 6.61 -16.17 -2.79
N ARG A 54 7.88 -16.58 -2.93
CA ARG A 54 8.34 -17.40 -4.06
C ARG A 54 7.78 -18.83 -4.04
N GLU A 55 7.30 -19.32 -2.90
CA GLU A 55 6.58 -20.60 -2.82
C GLU A 55 5.31 -20.60 -3.67
N ASN A 56 4.57 -19.50 -3.68
CA ASN A 56 3.38 -19.33 -4.52
C ASN A 56 3.21 -17.87 -4.98
N PRO A 57 3.89 -17.45 -6.07
CA PRO A 57 3.87 -16.06 -6.52
C PRO A 57 2.52 -15.60 -7.12
N ARG A 58 1.53 -16.50 -7.20
CA ARG A 58 0.15 -16.18 -7.63
C ARG A 58 -0.77 -15.83 -6.46
N ARG A 59 -0.33 -16.03 -5.21
CA ARG A 59 -1.11 -15.71 -4.00
C ARG A 59 -0.53 -14.50 -3.31
N TYR A 60 -1.39 -13.57 -2.90
CA TYR A 60 -0.97 -12.39 -2.16
C TYR A 60 -0.38 -12.80 -0.81
N LEU A 61 0.91 -12.48 -0.58
CA LEU A 61 1.56 -12.67 0.71
C LEU A 61 1.20 -11.50 1.60
N THR A 62 0.49 -11.75 2.71
CA THR A 62 0.10 -10.72 3.68
C THR A 62 1.14 -10.53 4.78
N ALA A 63 1.22 -9.33 5.38
CA ALA A 63 2.07 -9.10 6.55
C ALA A 63 1.69 -10.02 7.74
N THR A 64 0.41 -10.34 7.88
CA THR A 64 -0.11 -11.32 8.87
C THR A 64 0.46 -12.71 8.65
N GLU A 65 0.64 -13.13 7.39
CA GLU A 65 1.30 -14.39 7.05
C GLU A 65 2.76 -14.36 7.45
N CYS A 66 3.52 -13.35 7.01
CA CYS A 66 4.92 -13.18 7.38
C CYS A 66 5.14 -13.21 8.89
N ARG A 67 4.24 -12.58 9.66
CA ARG A 67 4.31 -12.52 11.13
C ARG A 67 4.34 -13.90 11.79
N ARG A 68 3.70 -14.92 11.21
CA ARG A 68 3.68 -16.29 11.77
C ARG A 68 5.04 -16.98 11.69
N HIS A 69 5.92 -16.53 10.80
CA HIS A 69 7.23 -17.14 10.54
C HIS A 69 8.40 -16.35 11.14
N LEU A 70 8.14 -15.15 11.68
CA LEU A 70 9.18 -14.20 12.07
C LEU A 70 9.14 -13.87 13.57
N ALA A 71 10.25 -14.07 14.25
CA ALA A 71 10.44 -13.73 15.67
C ALA A 71 10.93 -12.28 15.86
N VAL A 72 10.27 -11.30 15.24
CA VAL A 72 10.57 -9.85 15.37
C VAL A 72 9.32 -9.06 15.74
N ASP A 73 9.39 -7.76 16.04
CA ASP A 73 8.21 -6.94 16.36
C ASP A 73 7.31 -6.66 15.14
N VAL A 74 6.04 -6.35 15.39
CA VAL A 74 5.01 -6.30 14.33
C VAL A 74 5.23 -5.12 13.41
N CYS A 75 5.66 -3.99 13.98
CA CYS A 75 5.98 -2.78 13.23
C CYS A 75 7.12 -3.04 12.23
N SER A 76 8.09 -3.88 12.58
CA SER A 76 9.19 -4.24 11.68
C SER A 76 8.74 -5.19 10.58
N VAL A 77 7.87 -6.15 10.88
CA VAL A 77 7.27 -7.03 9.85
C VAL A 77 6.48 -6.21 8.84
N ILE A 78 5.62 -5.30 9.31
CA ILE A 78 4.79 -4.45 8.44
C ILE A 78 5.67 -3.56 7.55
N ARG A 79 6.71 -2.94 8.11
CA ARG A 79 7.63 -2.07 7.34
C ARG A 79 8.45 -2.86 6.33
N LEU A 80 8.98 -4.03 6.70
CA LEU A 80 9.70 -4.90 5.76
C LEU A 80 8.78 -5.37 4.62
N HIS A 81 7.58 -5.85 4.96
CA HIS A 81 6.59 -6.30 3.99
C HIS A 81 6.25 -5.17 2.99
N GLY A 82 5.89 -3.99 3.48
CA GLY A 82 5.58 -2.84 2.63
C GLY A 82 6.77 -2.37 1.79
N PHE A 83 7.98 -2.39 2.33
CA PHE A 83 9.19 -2.06 1.57
C PHE A 83 9.45 -3.03 0.42
N LEU A 84 9.35 -4.34 0.69
CA LEU A 84 9.57 -5.37 -0.33
C LEU A 84 8.48 -5.33 -1.41
N GLU A 85 7.22 -5.07 -1.01
CA GLU A 85 6.09 -4.93 -1.93
C GLU A 85 6.23 -3.68 -2.80
N HIS A 86 6.63 -2.54 -2.23
CA HIS A 86 6.88 -1.29 -2.96
C HIS A 86 7.91 -1.46 -4.08
N TRP A 87 8.99 -2.21 -3.81
CA TRP A 87 10.01 -2.51 -4.81
C TRP A 87 9.64 -3.69 -5.73
N GLY A 88 8.48 -4.32 -5.56
CA GLY A 88 8.07 -5.47 -6.37
C GLY A 88 8.93 -6.72 -6.16
N LEU A 89 9.58 -6.83 -5.01
CA LEU A 89 10.31 -8.04 -4.61
C LEU A 89 9.35 -9.14 -4.11
N ILE A 90 8.18 -8.74 -3.62
CA ILE A 90 7.02 -9.59 -3.34
C ILE A 90 5.77 -9.01 -4.00
N ASN A 91 4.73 -9.83 -4.16
CA ASN A 91 3.41 -9.47 -4.67
C ASN A 91 3.36 -8.80 -6.06
N TYR A 92 4.45 -8.83 -6.82
CA TYR A 92 4.53 -8.17 -8.13
C TYR A 92 3.64 -8.83 -9.18
N GLN A 93 3.50 -10.15 -9.14
CA GLN A 93 2.75 -10.93 -10.13
C GLN A 93 1.29 -11.18 -9.72
N ILE A 94 0.81 -10.49 -8.68
CA ILE A 94 -0.54 -10.66 -8.14
C ILE A 94 -1.52 -9.82 -8.95
N ASN A 95 -2.67 -10.43 -9.28
CA ASN A 95 -3.76 -9.73 -9.93
C ASN A 95 -4.29 -8.62 -9.00
N THR A 96 -4.63 -7.47 -9.56
CA THR A 96 -5.16 -6.34 -8.81
C THR A 96 -6.42 -6.70 -8.02
N ALA A 97 -7.24 -7.62 -8.52
CA ALA A 97 -8.45 -8.11 -7.84
C ALA A 97 -8.16 -8.94 -6.57
N ASP A 98 -6.98 -9.58 -6.49
CA ASP A 98 -6.60 -10.42 -5.34
C ASP A 98 -5.92 -9.61 -4.22
N ARG A 99 -5.67 -8.32 -4.45
CA ARG A 99 -5.07 -7.44 -3.45
C ARG A 99 -6.12 -7.07 -2.40
N PRO A 100 -5.75 -7.02 -1.12
CA PRO A 100 -6.67 -6.59 -0.08
C PRO A 100 -7.07 -5.13 -0.31
N VAL A 101 -8.38 -4.87 -0.35
CA VAL A 101 -8.96 -3.53 -0.44
C VAL A 101 -9.48 -3.14 0.94
N LEU A 102 -9.20 -1.90 1.36
CA LEU A 102 -9.82 -1.35 2.55
C LEU A 102 -11.33 -1.23 2.30
N VAL A 103 -12.12 -1.98 3.05
CA VAL A 103 -13.58 -1.87 2.97
C VAL A 103 -13.98 -0.53 3.59
N GLY A 104 -14.34 0.42 2.71
CA GLY A 104 -14.87 1.72 3.07
C GLY A 104 -16.35 1.85 2.69
N PRO A 105 -16.99 2.99 3.01
CA PRO A 105 -18.29 3.31 2.42
C PRO A 105 -18.19 3.29 0.89
N ALA A 106 -19.28 2.92 0.23
CA ALA A 106 -19.35 2.95 -1.22
C ALA A 106 -19.01 4.36 -1.74
N ASP A 107 -18.42 4.42 -2.93
CA ASP A 107 -18.10 5.69 -3.57
C ASP A 107 -19.37 6.52 -3.77
N THR A 108 -19.43 7.68 -3.12
CA THR A 108 -20.55 8.61 -3.22
C THR A 108 -20.38 9.61 -4.36
N ALA A 109 -19.27 9.60 -5.11
CA ALA A 109 -19.00 10.57 -6.17
C ALA A 109 -20.07 10.59 -7.29
N GLY A 110 -20.71 9.45 -7.54
CA GLY A 110 -21.82 9.34 -8.50
C GLY A 110 -23.20 9.71 -7.96
N HIS A 111 -23.32 10.00 -6.67
CA HIS A 111 -24.61 10.35 -6.06
C HIS A 111 -24.85 11.86 -6.18
N PRO A 112 -26.01 12.30 -6.69
CA PRO A 112 -26.30 13.71 -6.85
C PRO A 112 -26.28 14.40 -5.48
N ILE A 113 -25.55 15.50 -5.38
CA ILE A 113 -25.61 16.37 -4.20
C ILE A 113 -26.92 17.13 -4.28
N LEU A 114 -27.81 16.91 -3.31
CA LEU A 114 -29.09 17.61 -3.21
C LEU A 114 -28.93 18.90 -2.42
N LEU A 115 -29.39 20.02 -2.98
CA LEU A 115 -29.49 21.32 -2.30
C LEU A 115 -30.88 21.48 -1.70
N ALA A 116 -30.93 21.95 -0.45
CA ALA A 116 -32.18 22.34 0.19
C ALA A 116 -32.57 23.75 -0.26
N MET A 117 -33.73 23.86 -0.88
CA MET A 117 -34.32 25.12 -1.33
C MET A 117 -35.14 25.75 -0.19
N PRO A 118 -35.40 27.08 -0.22
CA PRO A 118 -36.15 27.78 0.85
C PRO A 118 -37.58 27.27 1.07
N ASP A 119 -38.18 26.64 0.06
CA ASP A 119 -39.50 26.01 0.11
C ASP A 119 -39.47 24.58 0.71
N GLY A 120 -38.29 24.11 1.12
CA GLY A 120 -38.07 22.79 1.69
C GLY A 120 -37.86 21.68 0.64
N SER A 121 -37.88 22.00 -0.65
CA SER A 121 -37.58 21.02 -1.70
C SER A 121 -36.09 20.67 -1.76
N LEU A 122 -35.78 19.42 -2.14
CA LEU A 122 -34.42 18.95 -2.37
C LEU A 122 -34.19 18.79 -3.88
N VAL A 123 -33.26 19.58 -4.42
CA VAL A 123 -33.01 19.63 -5.87
C VAL A 123 -31.54 19.28 -6.16
N PRO A 124 -31.24 18.48 -7.19
CA PRO A 124 -29.86 18.25 -7.61
C PRO A 124 -29.10 19.57 -7.82
N LYS A 125 -27.90 19.64 -7.27
CA LYS A 125 -27.05 20.83 -7.30
C LYS A 125 -26.85 21.36 -8.73
N ASP A 126 -26.66 20.47 -9.70
CA ASP A 126 -26.45 20.83 -11.10
C ASP A 126 -27.67 21.50 -11.73
N GLU A 127 -28.88 21.03 -11.39
CA GLU A 127 -30.15 21.63 -11.83
C GLU A 127 -30.38 22.99 -11.17
N ALA A 128 -30.10 23.10 -9.87
CA ALA A 128 -30.23 24.35 -9.13
C ALA A 128 -29.27 25.45 -9.61
N LEU A 129 -28.03 25.09 -9.97
CA LEU A 129 -27.04 26.00 -10.57
C LEU A 129 -27.49 26.47 -11.96
N ALA A 130 -28.03 25.57 -12.78
CA ALA A 130 -28.58 25.92 -14.09
C ALA A 130 -29.77 26.89 -13.97
N ALA A 131 -30.67 26.64 -13.03
CA ALA A 131 -31.81 27.51 -12.75
C ALA A 131 -31.39 28.90 -12.22
N GLY A 132 -30.39 28.95 -11.34
CA GLY A 132 -29.83 30.21 -10.84
C GLY A 132 -29.13 31.03 -11.93
N SER A 133 -28.43 30.38 -12.85
CA SER A 133 -27.78 31.04 -13.99
C SER A 133 -28.78 31.65 -14.97
N LEU A 134 -29.92 30.98 -15.19
CA LEU A 134 -31.01 31.49 -16.02
C LEU A 134 -31.72 32.68 -15.35
N ALA A 135 -31.90 32.65 -14.03
CA ALA A 135 -32.50 33.76 -13.27
C ALA A 135 -31.60 35.01 -13.21
N ALA A 136 -30.28 34.83 -13.09
CA ALA A 136 -29.31 35.93 -13.07
C ALA A 136 -29.16 36.63 -14.44
N ALA A 137 -29.31 35.89 -15.54
CA ALA A 137 -29.29 36.43 -16.90
C ALA A 137 -30.57 37.20 -17.29
N ALA A 138 -31.62 37.16 -16.45
CA ALA A 138 -32.93 37.78 -16.69
C ALA A 138 -33.17 39.08 -15.89
N GLN A 139 -32.17 39.58 -15.15
CA GLN A 139 -32.23 40.89 -14.51
C GLN A 139 -31.57 41.96 -15.41
N PRO A 140 -32.22 43.11 -15.68
CA PRO A 140 -31.70 44.18 -16.54
C PRO A 140 -30.55 44.97 -15.91
#